data_AF-A0A482UDI7-F1
#
_entry.id   AF-A0A482UDI7-F1
#
_cell.length_a   1.000
_cell.length_b   1.000
_cell.length_c   1.000
_cell.angle_alpha   90.00
_cell.angle_beta   90.00
_cell.angle_gamma   90.00
#
_symmetry.space_group_name_H-M   'P 1'
#
loop_
_entity.id
_entity.type
_entity.pdbx_description
1 polymer ?
#
loop_
_entity_poly.entity_id
_entity_poly.type
_entity_poly.pdbx_seq_one_letter_code
_entity_poly.pdbx_strand_id
1 'polypeptide(L)'
;MNVLIIGLGYAGQRFRQAFEHVTNRAGVSTSIAYVGRRQKATPLRYFACIDSALQHFTPDIVVVSANDISHADVLRQLAGYQGFVVCEKPLATPTDALNGVQDALSGVGGFALNLIERYSQATQILREWVARHGWELVRASFYWGKDRINDYRPTCGVTSEAIHALDLLRWVCPTAGPLRPDGVLGIRSDFSVSGLAVLDTVQLTAVLGSAPVTGYSSFVNVVRQRTVDFSFVDWEDQLIHARLTFDTPRWDHDHLRIWMRDIDGTELVLHELRLSPSQSGLETLHKLSEFCQQVLDWVVRRQPPPHPFASLDDAVELQELLNQLEHRALTPAAARYNRGAQRALLVEGSDLESLG
;
A
#
# COMPACT_ATOMS: atom_id res chain seq x y z
N MET A 1 -9.11 7.33 -23.68
CA MET A 1 -8.94 7.65 -22.26
C MET A 1 -7.56 8.24 -22.04
N ASN A 2 -7.43 9.27 -21.22
CA ASN A 2 -6.17 9.95 -20.94
C ASN A 2 -5.75 9.67 -19.49
N VAL A 3 -4.55 9.11 -19.29
CA VAL A 3 -3.96 8.85 -17.96
C VAL A 3 -2.76 9.77 -17.75
N LEU A 4 -2.83 10.62 -16.73
CA LEU A 4 -1.72 11.48 -16.33
C LEU A 4 -1.00 10.90 -15.12
N ILE A 5 0.30 10.63 -15.24
CA ILE A 5 1.14 10.12 -14.15
C ILE A 5 2.00 11.26 -13.59
N ILE A 6 1.77 11.63 -12.33
CA ILE A 6 2.58 12.63 -11.62
C ILE A 6 3.68 11.90 -10.85
N GLY A 7 4.91 12.02 -11.36
CA GLY A 7 6.06 11.28 -10.84
C GLY A 7 6.30 9.97 -11.58
N LEU A 8 6.92 10.04 -12.76
CA LEU A 8 7.27 8.86 -13.58
C LEU A 8 8.53 8.11 -13.07
N GLY A 9 8.65 7.95 -11.75
CA GLY A 9 9.68 7.14 -11.07
C GLY A 9 9.40 5.64 -11.17
N TYR A 10 9.94 4.84 -10.25
CA TYR A 10 9.69 3.39 -10.22
C TYR A 10 8.19 3.06 -10.14
N ALA A 11 7.46 3.61 -9.16
CA ALA A 11 6.02 3.39 -9.02
C ALA A 11 5.22 3.90 -10.24
N GLY A 12 5.55 5.08 -10.76
CA GLY A 12 4.91 5.63 -11.95
C GLY A 12 5.11 4.77 -13.21
N GLN A 13 6.29 4.16 -13.40
CA GLN A 13 6.51 3.22 -14.50
C GLN A 13 5.69 1.94 -14.34
N ARG A 14 5.56 1.42 -13.11
CA ARG A 14 4.70 0.27 -12.83
C ARG A 14 3.23 0.56 -13.17
N PHE A 15 2.71 1.73 -12.78
CA PHE A 15 1.36 2.15 -13.17
C PHE A 15 1.20 2.30 -14.68
N ARG A 16 2.17 2.92 -15.36
CA ARG A 16 2.18 3.02 -16.82
C ARG A 16 2.05 1.63 -17.45
N GLN A 17 2.90 0.68 -17.07
CA GLN A 17 2.90 -0.69 -17.60
C GLN A 17 1.57 -1.40 -17.30
N ALA A 18 1.04 -1.28 -16.08
CA ALA A 18 -0.24 -1.86 -15.70
C ALA A 18 -1.40 -1.27 -16.52
N PHE A 19 -1.46 0.06 -16.69
CA PHE A 19 -2.48 0.71 -17.53
C PHE A 19 -2.35 0.31 -19.00
N GLU A 20 -1.15 0.33 -19.58
CA GLU A 20 -0.90 -0.14 -20.95
C GLU A 20 -1.41 -1.58 -21.12
N HIS A 21 -1.12 -2.46 -20.15
CA HIS A 21 -1.58 -3.84 -20.18
C HIS A 21 -3.12 -3.95 -20.17
N VAL A 22 -3.78 -3.37 -19.17
CA VAL A 22 -5.24 -3.55 -19.00
C VAL A 22 -6.03 -2.86 -20.11
N THR A 23 -5.55 -1.72 -20.63
CA THR A 23 -6.24 -1.04 -21.72
C THR A 23 -6.09 -1.78 -23.04
N ASN A 24 -4.92 -2.35 -23.31
CA ASN A 24 -4.71 -3.22 -24.48
C ASN A 24 -5.59 -4.47 -24.39
N ARG A 25 -5.64 -5.12 -23.22
CA ARG A 25 -6.50 -6.28 -22.95
C ARG A 25 -7.98 -5.96 -23.15
N ALA A 26 -8.41 -4.77 -22.72
CA ALA A 26 -9.80 -4.32 -22.81
C ALA A 26 -10.18 -3.69 -24.18
N GLY A 27 -9.23 -3.51 -25.10
CA GLY A 27 -9.47 -2.84 -26.38
C GLY A 27 -9.78 -1.34 -26.24
N VAL A 28 -9.32 -0.70 -25.17
CA VAL A 28 -9.55 0.73 -24.89
C VAL A 28 -8.36 1.54 -25.40
N SER A 29 -8.62 2.53 -26.26
CA SER A 29 -7.59 3.47 -26.70
C SER A 29 -7.18 4.39 -25.55
N THR A 30 -5.89 4.35 -25.20
CA THR A 30 -5.33 5.10 -24.08
C THR A 30 -4.14 5.94 -24.50
N SER A 31 -4.14 7.20 -24.07
CA SER A 31 -2.96 8.07 -24.12
C SER A 31 -2.42 8.25 -22.71
N ILE A 32 -1.12 8.12 -22.54
CA ILE A 32 -0.44 8.33 -21.25
C ILE A 32 0.51 9.53 -21.37
N ALA A 33 0.43 10.45 -20.42
CA ALA A 33 1.36 11.56 -20.25
C ALA A 33 1.89 11.57 -18.82
N TYR A 34 2.94 12.37 -18.57
CA TYR A 34 3.48 12.50 -17.24
C TYR A 34 3.90 13.92 -16.88
N VAL A 35 3.83 14.20 -15.58
CA VAL A 35 4.43 15.36 -14.94
C VAL A 35 5.64 14.92 -14.13
N GLY A 36 6.72 15.68 -14.20
CA GLY A 36 7.91 15.43 -13.40
C GLY A 36 8.83 16.64 -13.34
N ARG A 37 9.83 16.59 -12.47
CA ARG A 37 10.82 17.68 -12.34
C ARG A 37 11.72 17.84 -13.56
N ARG A 38 11.90 16.75 -14.32
CA ARG A 38 12.76 16.68 -15.51
C ARG A 38 12.11 15.75 -16.53
N GLN A 39 12.32 16.06 -17.81
CA GLN A 39 11.95 15.18 -18.90
C GLN A 39 12.81 13.91 -18.87
N LYS A 40 12.17 12.75 -19.02
CA LYS A 40 12.80 11.44 -19.14
C LYS A 40 12.95 11.04 -20.60
N ALA A 41 13.90 10.14 -20.88
CA ALA A 41 14.09 9.53 -22.19
C ALA A 41 12.98 8.50 -22.47
N THR A 42 11.79 8.98 -22.82
CA THR A 42 10.59 8.18 -23.09
C THR A 42 9.74 8.89 -24.15
N PRO A 43 8.97 8.15 -24.99
CA PRO A 43 8.08 8.78 -25.97
C PRO A 43 6.84 9.44 -25.36
N LEU A 44 6.58 9.25 -24.06
CA LEU A 44 5.40 9.83 -23.40
C LEU A 44 5.46 11.37 -23.41
N ARG A 45 4.29 12.00 -23.57
CA ARG A 45 4.16 13.46 -23.50
C ARG A 45 4.55 13.94 -22.09
N TYR A 46 5.48 14.89 -22.03
CA TYR A 46 5.98 15.50 -20.80
C TYR A 46 5.30 16.84 -20.52
N PHE A 47 4.98 17.07 -19.26
CA PHE A 47 4.56 18.36 -18.73
C PHE A 47 5.43 18.76 -17.54
N ALA A 48 5.83 20.03 -17.50
CA ALA A 48 6.66 20.57 -16.42
C ALA A 48 5.88 20.90 -15.13
N CYS A 49 4.56 21.11 -15.23
CA CYS A 49 3.68 21.39 -14.10
C CYS A 49 2.31 20.72 -14.26
N ILE A 50 1.62 20.53 -13.13
CA ILE A 50 0.34 19.82 -13.05
C ILE A 50 -0.76 20.60 -13.78
N ASP A 51 -0.91 21.90 -13.50
CA ASP A 51 -1.94 22.75 -14.11
C ASP A 51 -1.94 22.68 -15.64
N SER A 52 -0.76 22.81 -16.25
CA SER A 52 -0.59 22.73 -17.71
C SER A 52 -1.00 21.35 -18.25
N ALA A 53 -0.68 20.28 -17.52
CA ALA A 53 -1.11 18.94 -17.89
C ALA A 53 -2.63 18.78 -17.79
N LEU A 54 -3.24 19.22 -16.69
CA LEU A 54 -4.69 19.14 -16.51
C LEU A 54 -5.43 19.91 -17.62
N GLN A 55 -4.97 21.10 -17.98
CA GLN A 55 -5.59 21.95 -19.01
C GLN A 55 -5.41 21.40 -20.44
N HIS A 56 -4.22 20.94 -20.80
CA HIS A 56 -3.91 20.58 -22.19
C HIS A 56 -3.95 19.08 -22.51
N PHE A 57 -3.93 18.23 -21.48
CA PHE A 57 -4.06 16.79 -21.63
C PHE A 57 -5.43 16.27 -21.23
N THR A 58 -6.18 17.04 -20.41
CA THR A 58 -7.53 16.72 -19.95
C THR A 58 -7.67 15.25 -19.51
N PRO A 59 -6.93 14.83 -18.46
CA PRO A 59 -6.89 13.43 -18.05
C PRO A 59 -8.22 12.95 -17.47
N ASP A 60 -8.60 11.72 -17.81
CA ASP A 60 -9.70 11.00 -17.16
C ASP A 60 -9.26 10.40 -15.82
N ILE A 61 -7.98 10.02 -15.74
CA ILE A 61 -7.33 9.46 -14.55
C ILE A 61 -6.04 10.23 -14.26
N VAL A 62 -5.85 10.64 -13.01
CA VAL A 62 -4.58 11.13 -12.48
C VAL A 62 -4.00 10.09 -11.51
N VAL A 63 -2.75 9.71 -11.73
CA VAL A 63 -1.97 8.83 -10.83
C VAL A 63 -0.92 9.69 -10.12
N VAL A 64 -1.00 9.77 -8.79
CA VAL A 64 0.01 10.41 -7.95
C VAL A 64 0.98 9.33 -7.48
N SER A 65 2.17 9.30 -8.08
CA SER A 65 3.24 8.33 -7.78
C SER A 65 4.59 9.02 -7.58
N ALA A 66 4.55 10.25 -7.05
CA ALA A 66 5.73 10.95 -6.58
C ALA A 66 6.33 10.24 -5.35
N ASN A 67 7.40 10.78 -4.77
CA ASN A 67 7.83 10.26 -3.47
C ASN A 67 6.79 10.63 -2.41
N ASP A 68 6.58 9.75 -1.42
CA ASP A 68 5.62 9.90 -0.32
C ASP A 68 5.69 11.30 0.35
N ILE A 69 6.89 11.84 0.54
CA ILE A 69 7.13 13.19 1.11
C ILE A 69 6.57 14.34 0.29
N SER A 70 6.05 14.09 -0.91
CA SER A 70 5.49 15.10 -1.82
C SER A 70 4.01 14.88 -2.13
N HIS A 71 3.38 13.83 -1.59
CA HIS A 71 2.00 13.50 -1.94
C HIS A 71 1.03 14.61 -1.56
N ALA A 72 1.10 15.16 -0.34
CA ALA A 72 0.18 16.21 0.11
C ALA A 72 0.22 17.45 -0.81
N ASP A 73 1.41 17.92 -1.17
CA ASP A 73 1.57 19.09 -2.05
C ASP A 73 1.11 18.82 -3.48
N VAL A 74 1.30 17.60 -3.98
CA VAL A 74 0.81 17.19 -5.30
C VAL A 74 -0.72 17.09 -5.30
N LEU A 75 -1.31 16.46 -4.29
CA LEU A 75 -2.76 16.30 -4.18
C LEU A 75 -3.48 17.65 -4.04
N ARG A 76 -2.90 18.61 -3.30
CA ARG A 76 -3.42 19.99 -3.21
C ARG A 76 -3.49 20.70 -4.56
N GLN A 77 -2.54 20.42 -5.47
CA GLN A 77 -2.54 20.97 -6.84
C GLN A 77 -3.62 20.36 -7.75
N LEU A 78 -4.34 19.32 -7.30
CA LEU A 78 -5.48 18.76 -8.03
C LEU A 78 -6.80 19.45 -7.69
N ALA A 79 -6.78 20.57 -6.94
CA ALA A 79 -7.97 21.34 -6.64
C ALA A 79 -8.79 21.68 -7.90
N GLY A 80 -10.07 21.32 -7.90
CA GLY A 80 -10.97 21.52 -9.03
C GLY A 80 -10.90 20.45 -10.13
N TYR A 81 -10.03 19.45 -10.01
CA TYR A 81 -10.03 18.29 -10.89
C TYR A 81 -11.25 17.39 -10.61
N GLN A 82 -11.94 16.95 -11.67
CA GLN A 82 -13.20 16.19 -11.57
C GLN A 82 -13.10 14.74 -12.06
N GLY A 83 -11.92 14.30 -12.51
CA GLY A 83 -11.70 12.91 -12.94
C GLY A 83 -11.41 11.97 -11.78
N PHE A 84 -10.85 10.80 -12.07
CA PHE A 84 -10.51 9.80 -11.05
C PHE A 84 -9.06 9.98 -10.57
N VAL A 85 -8.83 9.93 -9.26
CA VAL A 85 -7.49 10.04 -8.68
C VAL A 85 -7.06 8.70 -8.08
N VAL A 86 -5.92 8.19 -8.53
CA VAL A 86 -5.18 7.11 -7.88
C VAL A 86 -4.00 7.73 -7.13
N CYS A 87 -3.86 7.45 -5.84
CA CYS A 87 -2.72 7.92 -5.06
C CYS A 87 -1.89 6.73 -4.59
N GLU A 88 -0.58 6.76 -4.82
CA GLU A 88 0.34 5.87 -4.12
C GLU A 88 0.25 6.07 -2.61
N LYS A 89 0.55 5.02 -1.87
CA LYS A 89 0.63 5.07 -0.41
C LYS A 89 1.91 5.79 0.06
N PRO A 90 1.91 6.36 1.27
CA PRO A 90 0.75 6.72 2.08
C PRO A 90 0.04 7.96 1.49
N LEU A 91 -1.09 8.40 2.03
CA LEU A 91 -1.78 9.60 1.52
C LEU A 91 -0.91 10.87 1.67
N ALA A 92 -0.21 10.99 2.79
CA ALA A 92 0.67 12.11 3.12
C ALA A 92 1.76 11.69 4.11
N THR A 93 2.64 12.61 4.50
CA THR A 93 3.55 12.35 5.63
C THR A 93 2.83 12.54 6.97
N PRO A 94 3.35 11.95 8.06
CA PRO A 94 2.79 12.15 9.40
C PRO A 94 2.64 13.60 9.87
N THR A 95 3.40 14.52 9.28
CA THR A 95 3.44 15.94 9.66
C THR A 95 2.60 16.84 8.76
N ASP A 96 2.04 16.31 7.67
CA ASP A 96 1.24 17.09 6.74
C ASP A 96 -0.17 17.36 7.28
N ALA A 97 -0.68 18.56 7.01
CA ALA A 97 -2.08 18.89 7.28
C ALA A 97 -3.02 18.21 6.26
N LEU A 98 -3.91 17.35 6.76
CA LEU A 98 -4.83 16.56 5.93
C LEU A 98 -6.02 17.36 5.39
N ASN A 99 -6.52 18.35 6.14
CA ASN A 99 -7.69 19.15 5.73
C ASN A 99 -7.52 19.75 4.32
N GLY A 100 -6.35 20.34 4.03
CA GLY A 100 -6.09 20.92 2.70
C GLY A 100 -6.02 19.88 1.58
N VAL A 101 -5.69 18.62 1.89
CA VAL A 101 -5.73 17.52 0.92
C VAL A 101 -7.18 17.09 0.66
N GLN A 102 -7.99 16.95 1.71
CA GLN A 102 -9.42 16.62 1.60
C GLN A 102 -10.18 17.67 0.81
N ASP A 103 -9.96 18.96 1.11
CA ASP A 103 -10.62 20.07 0.43
C ASP A 103 -10.30 20.07 -1.07
N ALA A 104 -9.02 19.88 -1.43
CA ALA A 104 -8.59 19.85 -2.83
C ALA A 104 -9.21 18.68 -3.61
N LEU A 105 -9.45 17.55 -2.95
CA LEU A 105 -9.98 16.34 -3.57
C LEU A 105 -11.50 16.20 -3.44
N SER A 106 -12.19 17.14 -2.78
CA SER A 106 -13.64 17.07 -2.52
C SER A 106 -14.50 16.95 -3.79
N GLY A 107 -14.00 17.43 -4.94
CA GLY A 107 -14.72 17.44 -6.21
C GLY A 107 -14.36 16.33 -7.20
N VAL A 108 -13.50 15.37 -6.83
CA VAL A 108 -13.05 14.32 -7.76
C VAL A 108 -14.17 13.33 -8.08
N GLY A 109 -14.20 12.79 -9.29
CA GLY A 109 -15.17 11.80 -9.75
C GLY A 109 -14.93 10.38 -9.20
N GLY A 110 -13.85 10.19 -8.46
CA GLY A 110 -13.52 8.98 -7.71
C GLY A 110 -12.09 9.02 -7.18
N PHE A 111 -11.84 8.26 -6.12
CA PHE A 111 -10.52 8.19 -5.47
C PHE A 111 -10.18 6.75 -5.09
N ALA A 112 -8.92 6.38 -5.25
CA ALA A 112 -8.37 5.15 -4.72
C ALA A 112 -6.95 5.34 -4.20
N LEU A 113 -6.72 5.03 -2.91
CA LEU A 113 -5.37 4.82 -2.39
C LEU A 113 -4.85 3.45 -2.83
N ASN A 114 -3.59 3.37 -3.27
CA ASN A 114 -2.96 2.14 -3.73
C ASN A 114 -2.61 1.20 -2.56
N LEU A 115 -3.63 0.56 -1.99
CA LEU A 115 -3.52 -0.49 -0.99
C LEU A 115 -3.51 -1.86 -1.69
N ILE A 116 -2.38 -2.13 -2.34
CA ILE A 116 -2.29 -3.17 -3.38
C ILE A 116 -2.61 -4.58 -2.91
N GLU A 117 -2.41 -4.86 -1.63
CA GLU A 117 -2.61 -6.18 -1.04
C GLU A 117 -4.09 -6.58 -0.94
N ARG A 118 -5.01 -5.61 -1.03
CA ARG A 118 -6.46 -5.88 -1.20
C ARG A 118 -6.77 -6.60 -2.51
N TYR A 119 -5.90 -6.47 -3.52
CA TYR A 119 -6.07 -7.05 -4.85
C TYR A 119 -5.38 -8.42 -5.01
N SER A 120 -4.77 -8.94 -3.93
CA SER A 120 -4.36 -10.33 -3.90
C SER A 120 -5.59 -11.23 -3.80
N GLN A 121 -5.64 -12.28 -4.63
CA GLN A 121 -6.68 -13.31 -4.53
C GLN A 121 -6.67 -14.00 -3.16
N ALA A 122 -5.49 -14.14 -2.53
CA ALA A 122 -5.35 -14.69 -1.19
C ALA A 122 -6.12 -13.84 -0.16
N THR A 123 -5.97 -12.52 -0.20
CA THR A 123 -6.69 -11.61 0.70
C THR A 123 -8.19 -11.63 0.44
N GLN A 124 -8.61 -11.59 -0.82
CA GLN A 124 -10.02 -11.61 -1.21
C GLN A 124 -10.73 -12.87 -0.71
N ILE A 125 -10.12 -14.04 -0.91
CA ILE A 125 -10.67 -15.31 -0.43
C ILE A 125 -10.80 -15.31 1.09
N LEU A 126 -9.78 -14.85 1.83
CA LEU A 126 -9.89 -14.81 3.28
C LEU A 126 -11.03 -13.90 3.76
N ARG A 127 -11.15 -12.70 3.17
CA ARG A 127 -12.25 -11.77 3.47
C ARG A 127 -13.62 -12.41 3.18
N GLU A 128 -13.76 -13.09 2.05
CA GLU A 128 -14.99 -13.81 1.70
C GLU A 128 -15.31 -14.94 2.67
N TRP A 129 -14.30 -15.70 3.11
CA TRP A 129 -14.48 -16.78 4.08
C TRP A 129 -14.95 -16.25 5.43
N VAL A 130 -14.31 -15.20 5.95
CA VAL A 130 -14.70 -14.55 7.19
C VAL A 130 -16.16 -14.08 7.11
N ALA A 131 -16.53 -13.40 6.03
CA ALA A 131 -17.88 -12.90 5.84
C ALA A 131 -18.92 -14.04 5.67
N ARG A 132 -18.61 -15.07 4.86
CA ARG A 132 -19.52 -16.16 4.53
C ARG A 132 -19.83 -17.05 5.74
N HIS A 133 -18.83 -17.30 6.59
CA HIS A 133 -18.98 -18.19 7.74
C HIS A 133 -19.27 -17.45 9.05
N GLY A 134 -19.36 -16.12 9.01
CA GLY A 134 -19.63 -15.30 10.20
C GLY A 134 -18.55 -15.44 11.26
N TRP A 135 -17.28 -15.58 10.85
CA TRP A 135 -16.17 -15.75 11.79
C TRP A 135 -15.91 -14.48 12.58
N GLU A 136 -15.82 -14.62 13.89
CA GLU A 136 -15.53 -13.52 14.81
C GLU A 136 -14.03 -13.46 15.09
N LEU A 137 -13.45 -12.26 14.97
CA LEU A 137 -12.03 -12.07 15.20
C LEU A 137 -11.70 -12.18 16.70
N VAL A 138 -10.82 -13.12 17.05
CA VAL A 138 -10.28 -13.27 18.42
C VAL A 138 -8.99 -12.48 18.57
N ARG A 139 -8.08 -12.59 17.60
CA ARG A 139 -6.76 -11.95 17.65
C ARG A 139 -6.21 -11.79 16.25
N ALA A 140 -5.40 -10.75 16.05
CA ALA A 140 -4.54 -10.68 14.88
C ALA A 140 -3.10 -10.30 15.24
N SER A 141 -2.17 -10.60 14.35
CA SER A 141 -0.81 -10.09 14.42
C SER A 141 -0.21 -9.92 13.04
N PHE A 142 0.80 -9.06 12.92
CA PHE A 142 1.51 -8.91 11.66
C PHE A 142 3.00 -8.72 11.85
N TYR A 143 3.73 -9.12 10.81
CA TYR A 143 5.13 -8.80 10.62
C TYR A 143 5.30 -8.25 9.21
N TRP A 144 5.80 -7.02 9.09
CA TRP A 144 5.91 -6.38 7.79
C TRP A 144 7.21 -5.58 7.66
N GLY A 145 8.24 -6.18 7.10
CA GLY A 145 9.51 -5.51 6.92
C GLY A 145 10.28 -5.90 5.69
N LYS A 146 11.20 -5.02 5.31
CA LYS A 146 12.19 -5.20 4.23
C LYS A 146 13.41 -4.34 4.49
N ASP A 147 14.44 -4.50 3.68
CA ASP A 147 15.64 -3.68 3.77
C ASP A 147 15.56 -2.49 2.82
N ARG A 148 15.60 -1.28 3.36
CA ARG A 148 15.74 -0.01 2.63
C ARG A 148 16.95 0.80 3.09
N ILE A 149 17.88 0.19 3.80
CA ILE A 149 19.14 0.87 4.14
C ILE A 149 19.77 1.35 2.84
N ASN A 150 20.17 2.63 2.82
CA ASN A 150 20.88 3.23 1.69
C ASN A 150 20.07 3.37 0.39
N ASP A 151 18.75 3.22 0.45
CA ASP A 151 17.88 3.61 -0.65
C ASP A 151 18.00 5.12 -0.93
N TYR A 152 18.14 5.48 -2.21
CA TYR A 152 18.34 6.86 -2.66
C TYR A 152 17.04 7.70 -2.61
N ARG A 153 15.88 7.06 -2.45
CA ARG A 153 14.59 7.74 -2.44
C ARG A 153 14.27 8.27 -1.04
N PRO A 154 13.80 9.52 -0.92
CA PRO A 154 13.25 9.99 0.35
C PRO A 154 12.03 9.18 0.74
N THR A 155 11.74 9.17 2.03
CA THR A 155 10.62 8.47 2.65
C THR A 155 10.17 9.16 3.93
N CYS A 156 8.89 9.07 4.25
CA CYS A 156 8.37 9.48 5.56
C CYS A 156 8.69 8.48 6.70
N GLY A 157 9.40 7.38 6.40
CA GLY A 157 9.72 6.34 7.38
C GLY A 157 8.74 5.17 7.36
N VAL A 158 8.94 4.26 8.31
CA VAL A 158 8.30 2.94 8.38
C VAL A 158 6.78 2.96 8.45
N THR A 159 6.17 4.09 8.80
CA THR A 159 4.72 4.29 8.72
C THR A 159 4.17 4.01 7.31
N SER A 160 4.93 4.38 6.27
CA SER A 160 4.59 4.04 4.88
C SER A 160 4.69 2.55 4.55
N GLU A 161 5.32 1.73 5.39
CA GLU A 161 5.37 0.27 5.24
C GLU A 161 4.32 -0.43 6.12
N ALA A 162 4.15 0.05 7.36
CA ALA A 162 3.14 -0.45 8.29
C ALA A 162 1.71 -0.34 7.75
N ILE A 163 1.45 0.66 6.89
CA ILE A 163 0.15 0.91 6.26
C ILE A 163 -0.49 -0.34 5.64
N HIS A 164 0.32 -1.22 5.03
CA HIS A 164 -0.19 -2.42 4.37
C HIS A 164 -0.87 -3.36 5.37
N ALA A 165 -0.19 -3.68 6.48
CA ALA A 165 -0.74 -4.58 7.48
C ALA A 165 -1.94 -3.94 8.20
N LEU A 166 -1.87 -2.65 8.52
CA LEU A 166 -2.96 -1.93 9.20
C LEU A 166 -4.23 -1.89 8.35
N ASP A 167 -4.07 -1.69 7.03
CA ASP A 167 -5.15 -1.79 6.07
C ASP A 167 -5.76 -3.19 6.05
N LEU A 168 -4.93 -4.22 5.86
CA LEU A 168 -5.36 -5.61 5.75
C LEU A 168 -6.13 -6.09 6.97
N LEU A 169 -5.73 -5.70 8.18
CA LEU A 169 -6.44 -6.02 9.41
C LEU A 169 -7.89 -5.52 9.36
N ARG A 170 -8.09 -4.24 9.02
CA ARG A 170 -9.41 -3.61 8.91
C ARG A 170 -10.21 -4.17 7.72
N TRP A 171 -9.53 -4.43 6.62
CA TRP A 171 -10.17 -4.86 5.38
C TRP A 171 -10.59 -6.33 5.41
N VAL A 172 -9.81 -7.23 6.01
CA VAL A 172 -10.25 -8.64 6.15
C VAL A 172 -11.41 -8.75 7.14
N CYS A 173 -11.43 -7.90 8.18
CA CYS A 173 -12.41 -7.96 9.27
C CYS A 173 -13.28 -6.69 9.35
N PRO A 174 -14.11 -6.39 8.33
CA PRO A 174 -14.83 -5.11 8.24
C PRO A 174 -15.85 -4.87 9.36
N THR A 175 -16.33 -5.93 10.02
CA THR A 175 -17.31 -5.86 11.12
C THR A 175 -16.67 -5.79 12.50
N ALA A 176 -15.36 -5.97 12.62
CA ALA A 176 -14.68 -6.00 13.92
C ALA A 176 -14.68 -4.63 14.60
N GLY A 177 -14.89 -3.54 13.87
CA GLY A 177 -14.89 -2.17 14.40
C GLY A 177 -13.56 -1.43 14.15
N PRO A 178 -13.28 -0.33 14.88
CA PRO A 178 -12.12 0.51 14.61
C PRO A 178 -10.82 -0.11 15.12
N LEU A 179 -9.73 0.14 14.40
CA LEU A 179 -8.36 -0.16 14.83
C LEU A 179 -7.82 1.00 15.68
N ARG A 180 -7.37 0.72 16.90
CA ARG A 180 -6.87 1.74 17.84
C ARG A 180 -5.54 1.28 18.47
N PRO A 181 -4.43 2.01 18.29
CA PRO A 181 -3.18 1.70 18.96
C PRO A 181 -3.25 1.99 20.46
N ASP A 182 -2.71 1.10 21.27
CA ASP A 182 -2.56 1.25 22.71
C ASP A 182 -1.12 1.62 23.07
N GLY A 183 -0.16 0.85 22.55
CA GLY A 183 1.28 1.03 22.80
C GLY A 183 2.05 1.07 21.50
N VAL A 184 3.02 1.99 21.39
CA VAL A 184 3.91 2.10 20.23
C VAL A 184 5.35 2.29 20.70
N LEU A 185 6.20 1.34 20.36
CA LEU A 185 7.65 1.42 20.52
C LEU A 185 8.28 1.60 19.15
N GLY A 186 9.37 2.34 19.05
CA GLY A 186 10.03 2.55 17.77
C GLY A 186 11.54 2.69 17.85
N ILE A 187 12.17 2.59 16.69
CA ILE A 187 13.59 2.88 16.49
C ILE A 187 13.69 3.91 15.37
N ARG A 188 14.54 4.91 15.59
CA ARG A 188 14.88 5.93 14.60
C ARG A 188 16.32 5.73 14.16
N SER A 189 16.61 6.03 12.90
CA SER A 189 17.98 6.01 12.39
C SER A 189 18.19 6.91 11.18
N ASP A 190 19.43 6.90 10.70
CA ASP A 190 19.88 7.51 9.46
C ASP A 190 19.82 6.55 8.25
N PHE A 191 18.95 5.53 8.24
CA PHE A 191 18.89 4.54 7.16
C PHE A 191 18.58 5.14 5.78
N SER A 192 17.84 6.26 5.71
CA SER A 192 17.40 6.90 4.47
C SER A 192 18.00 8.29 4.26
N VAL A 193 17.94 8.80 3.03
CA VAL A 193 18.36 10.17 2.68
C VAL A 193 17.49 11.27 3.31
N SER A 194 16.41 10.92 4.01
CA SER A 194 15.42 11.88 4.53
C SER A 194 15.81 12.50 5.86
N GLY A 195 16.85 12.01 6.53
CA GLY A 195 17.35 12.60 7.77
C GLY A 195 18.20 11.64 8.61
N LEU A 196 18.60 12.11 9.79
CA LEU A 196 19.44 11.38 10.74
C LEU A 196 18.64 10.61 11.81
N ALA A 197 17.32 10.79 11.86
CA ALA A 197 16.43 10.22 12.88
C ALA A 197 15.03 9.92 12.32
N VAL A 198 14.99 9.28 11.16
CA VAL A 198 13.75 8.82 10.51
C VAL A 198 13.27 7.56 11.25
N LEU A 199 11.96 7.46 11.55
CA LEU A 199 11.39 6.26 12.16
C LEU A 199 11.54 5.09 11.19
N ASP A 200 12.34 4.10 11.57
CA ASP A 200 12.70 2.97 10.71
C ASP A 200 12.01 1.67 11.09
N THR A 201 11.59 1.55 12.35
CA THR A 201 10.99 0.35 12.91
C THR A 201 9.95 0.75 13.93
N VAL A 202 8.81 0.06 13.91
CA VAL A 202 7.75 0.18 14.91
C VAL A 202 7.32 -1.19 15.40
N GLN A 203 7.07 -1.28 16.70
CA GLN A 203 6.34 -2.35 17.35
C GLN A 203 5.11 -1.76 18.00
N LEU A 204 3.95 -2.38 17.82
CA LEU A 204 2.72 -1.86 18.38
C LEU A 204 1.84 -2.92 19.01
N THR A 205 1.12 -2.51 20.05
CA THR A 205 -0.07 -3.18 20.56
C THR A 205 -1.29 -2.31 20.25
N ALA A 206 -2.38 -2.94 19.84
CA ALA A 206 -3.61 -2.27 19.45
C ALA A 206 -4.82 -3.17 19.73
N VAL A 207 -6.01 -2.61 19.53
CA VAL A 207 -7.26 -3.36 19.44
C VAL A 207 -7.93 -3.11 18.10
N LEU A 208 -8.52 -4.15 17.51
CA LEU A 208 -9.45 -4.05 16.39
C LEU A 208 -10.83 -4.44 16.92
N GLY A 209 -11.63 -3.43 17.28
CA GLY A 209 -12.79 -3.62 18.14
C GLY A 209 -12.39 -4.09 19.54
N SER A 210 -12.74 -5.32 19.88
CA SER A 210 -12.33 -6.01 21.11
C SER A 210 -11.12 -6.92 20.92
N ALA A 211 -10.74 -7.24 19.68
CA ALA A 211 -9.69 -8.21 19.41
C ALA A 211 -8.29 -7.59 19.62
N PRO A 212 -7.41 -8.16 20.46
CA PRO A 212 -6.04 -7.69 20.58
C PRO A 212 -5.25 -7.89 19.28
N VAL A 213 -4.40 -6.91 18.99
CA VAL A 213 -3.51 -6.87 17.83
C VAL A 213 -2.08 -6.59 18.29
N THR A 214 -1.13 -7.35 17.75
CA THR A 214 0.32 -7.06 17.91
C THR A 214 1.00 -6.95 16.56
N GLY A 215 1.80 -5.92 16.35
CA GLY A 215 2.41 -5.64 15.04
C GLY A 215 3.89 -5.30 15.12
N TYR A 216 4.63 -5.71 14.10
CA TYR A 216 5.99 -5.26 13.83
C TYR A 216 6.09 -4.78 12.38
N SER A 217 6.68 -3.60 12.16
CA SER A 217 7.08 -3.18 10.83
C SER A 217 8.46 -2.54 10.84
N SER A 218 9.24 -2.75 9.77
CA SER A 218 10.61 -2.23 9.68
C SER A 218 11.09 -2.00 8.24
N PHE A 219 11.79 -0.90 8.02
CA PHE A 219 12.57 -0.62 6.81
C PHE A 219 14.04 -1.02 6.91
N VAL A 220 14.46 -1.60 8.04
CA VAL A 220 15.82 -2.11 8.24
C VAL A 220 15.78 -3.62 8.51
N ASN A 221 14.75 -4.29 7.99
CA ASN A 221 14.59 -5.72 8.15
C ASN A 221 15.43 -6.48 7.13
N VAL A 222 16.43 -7.23 7.62
CA VAL A 222 17.44 -7.87 6.76
C VAL A 222 16.84 -8.81 5.72
N VAL A 223 15.75 -9.50 6.05
CA VAL A 223 15.03 -10.40 5.15
C VAL A 223 13.61 -9.90 4.99
N ARG A 224 13.09 -9.80 3.76
CA ARG A 224 11.70 -9.41 3.57
C ARG A 224 10.77 -10.42 4.23
N GLN A 225 9.85 -9.91 5.02
CA GLN A 225 8.78 -10.68 5.64
C GLN A 225 7.51 -9.83 5.62
N ARG A 226 6.44 -10.39 5.06
CA ARG A 226 5.14 -9.74 4.95
C ARG A 226 4.07 -10.75 5.30
N THR A 227 3.73 -10.83 6.58
CA THR A 227 2.73 -11.77 7.08
C THR A 227 1.67 -11.07 7.91
N VAL A 228 0.44 -11.54 7.77
CA VAL A 228 -0.67 -11.17 8.64
C VAL A 228 -1.35 -12.45 9.09
N ASP A 229 -1.45 -12.62 10.41
CA ASP A 229 -2.02 -13.76 11.07
C ASP A 229 -3.32 -13.36 11.75
N PHE A 230 -4.32 -14.23 11.65
CA PHE A 230 -5.61 -14.07 12.28
C PHE A 230 -5.97 -15.35 13.04
N SER A 231 -6.64 -15.18 14.16
CA SER A 231 -7.35 -16.24 14.85
C SER A 231 -8.80 -15.81 15.01
N PHE A 232 -9.70 -16.69 14.64
CA PHE A 232 -11.13 -16.50 14.65
C PHE A 232 -11.81 -17.60 15.47
N VAL A 233 -13.05 -17.34 15.86
CA VAL A 233 -13.99 -18.38 16.28
C VAL A 233 -15.16 -18.41 15.30
N ASP A 234 -15.67 -19.60 15.02
CA ASP A 234 -16.92 -19.77 14.30
C ASP A 234 -18.12 -19.85 15.27
N TRP A 235 -19.29 -20.13 14.71
CA TRP A 235 -20.54 -20.24 15.47
C TRP A 235 -20.63 -21.50 16.35
N GLU A 236 -19.72 -22.46 16.18
CA GLU A 236 -19.58 -23.64 17.04
C GLU A 236 -18.47 -23.47 18.10
N ASP A 237 -17.97 -22.24 18.30
CA ASP A 237 -16.84 -21.90 19.17
C ASP A 237 -15.52 -22.60 18.78
N GLN A 238 -15.38 -23.04 17.53
CA GLN A 238 -14.14 -23.66 17.04
C GLN A 238 -13.10 -22.61 16.67
N LEU A 239 -11.87 -22.81 17.15
CA LEU A 239 -10.75 -21.92 16.86
C LEU A 239 -10.20 -22.16 15.44
N ILE A 240 -10.21 -21.10 14.64
CA ILE A 240 -9.74 -21.11 13.25
C ILE A 240 -8.58 -20.16 13.11
N HIS A 241 -7.51 -20.61 12.49
CA HIS A 241 -6.33 -19.81 12.19
C HIS A 241 -6.25 -19.53 10.70
N ALA A 242 -5.83 -18.32 10.36
CA ALA A 242 -5.51 -17.94 8.99
C ALA A 242 -4.19 -17.18 8.94
N ARG A 243 -3.37 -17.46 7.93
CA ARG A 243 -2.15 -16.73 7.63
C ARG A 243 -2.15 -16.29 6.18
N LEU A 244 -1.94 -15.00 5.98
CA LEU A 244 -1.56 -14.41 4.70
C LEU A 244 -0.06 -14.17 4.71
N THR A 245 0.62 -14.60 3.66
CA THR A 245 2.02 -14.27 3.38
C THR A 245 2.09 -13.61 2.02
N PHE A 246 2.78 -12.47 1.92
CA PHE A 246 2.84 -11.68 0.69
C PHE A 246 4.25 -11.62 0.15
N ASP A 247 4.33 -11.48 -1.18
CA ASP A 247 5.55 -11.20 -1.93
C ASP A 247 6.73 -12.12 -1.52
N THR A 248 6.47 -13.41 -1.31
CA THR A 248 7.46 -14.37 -0.82
C THR A 248 7.38 -15.65 -1.65
N PRO A 249 8.46 -16.07 -2.34
CA PRO A 249 9.80 -15.48 -2.32
C PRO A 249 9.99 -14.27 -3.26
N ARG A 250 9.01 -13.96 -4.11
CA ARG A 250 9.07 -12.87 -5.10
C ARG A 250 7.83 -12.01 -4.99
N TRP A 251 7.87 -10.81 -5.56
CA TRP A 251 6.69 -9.94 -5.62
C TRP A 251 5.51 -10.65 -6.26
N ASP A 252 4.31 -10.37 -5.75
CA ASP A 252 3.04 -10.99 -6.12
C ASP A 252 2.96 -12.51 -5.90
N HIS A 253 3.99 -13.13 -5.32
CA HIS A 253 3.89 -14.49 -4.79
C HIS A 253 3.28 -14.46 -3.40
N ASP A 254 1.99 -14.77 -3.34
CA ASP A 254 1.24 -14.73 -2.08
C ASP A 254 0.77 -16.14 -1.67
N HIS A 255 0.54 -16.33 -0.38
CA HIS A 255 0.08 -17.59 0.18
C HIS A 255 -0.99 -17.33 1.23
N LEU A 256 -2.14 -17.99 1.08
CA LEU A 256 -3.17 -18.11 2.09
C LEU A 256 -3.14 -19.53 2.63
N ARG A 257 -3.20 -19.65 3.96
CA ARG A 257 -3.48 -20.90 4.66
C ARG A 257 -4.55 -20.65 5.71
N ILE A 258 -5.56 -21.51 5.76
CA ILE A 258 -6.62 -21.53 6.77
C ILE A 258 -6.68 -22.93 7.35
N TRP A 259 -6.63 -23.04 8.67
CA TRP A 259 -6.62 -24.32 9.36
C TRP A 259 -7.23 -24.22 10.76
N MET A 260 -7.59 -25.37 11.31
CA MET A 260 -8.00 -25.54 12.70
C MET A 260 -7.19 -26.68 13.32
N ARG A 261 -7.40 -26.94 14.61
CA ARG A 261 -6.89 -28.15 15.27
C ARG A 261 -8.06 -29.03 15.68
N ASP A 262 -7.95 -30.32 15.38
CA ASP A 262 -8.91 -31.33 15.81
C ASP A 262 -8.72 -31.64 17.32
N ILE A 263 -9.63 -32.43 17.88
CA ILE A 263 -9.68 -32.79 19.32
C ILE A 263 -8.42 -33.51 19.81
N ASP A 264 -7.70 -34.19 18.91
CA ASP A 264 -6.45 -34.88 19.18
C ASP A 264 -5.21 -33.98 18.98
N GLY A 265 -5.42 -32.71 18.60
CA GLY A 265 -4.40 -31.73 18.31
C GLY A 265 -3.86 -31.77 16.88
N THR A 266 -4.36 -32.68 16.02
CA THR A 266 -3.97 -32.76 14.60
C THR A 266 -4.44 -31.51 13.87
N GLU A 267 -3.59 -31.00 12.98
CA GLU A 267 -3.94 -29.84 12.18
C GLU A 267 -4.86 -30.24 11.02
N LEU A 268 -6.01 -29.59 10.90
CA LEU A 268 -6.94 -29.76 9.79
C LEU A 268 -6.90 -28.51 8.91
N VAL A 269 -6.32 -28.64 7.72
CA VAL A 269 -6.28 -27.55 6.73
C VAL A 269 -7.63 -27.42 6.05
N LEU A 270 -8.30 -26.30 6.29
CA LEU A 270 -9.60 -25.97 5.68
C LEU A 270 -9.42 -25.42 4.26
N HIS A 271 -8.35 -24.64 4.04
CA HIS A 271 -8.02 -24.07 2.75
C HIS A 271 -6.54 -23.73 2.63
N GLU A 272 -5.95 -23.93 1.45
CA GLU A 272 -4.60 -23.45 1.15
C GLU A 272 -4.53 -23.00 -0.32
N LEU A 273 -3.97 -21.81 -0.55
CA LEU A 273 -3.80 -21.24 -1.88
C LEU A 273 -2.41 -20.61 -1.99
N ARG A 274 -1.65 -21.01 -3.00
CA ARG A 274 -0.36 -20.42 -3.36
C ARG A 274 -0.48 -19.75 -4.73
N LEU A 275 -0.11 -18.47 -4.78
CA LEU A 275 -0.10 -17.67 -5.99
C LEU A 275 1.34 -17.49 -6.44
N SER A 276 1.59 -17.65 -7.73
CA SER A 276 2.89 -17.40 -8.36
C SER A 276 2.67 -16.95 -9.80
N PRO A 277 2.15 -15.72 -10.00
CA PRO A 277 1.92 -15.17 -11.33
C PRO A 277 3.20 -15.19 -12.17
N SER A 278 3.10 -15.59 -13.43
CA SER A 278 4.26 -15.81 -14.31
C SER A 278 4.06 -15.23 -15.72
N GLN A 279 3.08 -14.35 -15.88
CA GLN A 279 2.84 -13.69 -17.14
C GLN A 279 4.00 -12.74 -17.49
N SER A 280 4.56 -12.93 -18.68
CA SER A 280 5.70 -12.14 -19.14
C SER A 280 5.36 -10.64 -19.20
N GLY A 281 6.23 -9.83 -18.60
CA GLY A 281 6.07 -8.38 -18.49
C GLY A 281 5.15 -7.91 -17.36
N LEU A 282 4.56 -8.83 -16.58
CA LEU A 282 3.71 -8.55 -15.42
C LEU A 282 4.15 -9.31 -14.17
N GLU A 283 5.37 -9.85 -14.14
CA GLU A 283 5.87 -10.73 -13.10
C GLU A 283 5.75 -10.12 -11.69
N THR A 284 5.73 -8.79 -11.58
CA THR A 284 5.55 -8.06 -10.32
C THR A 284 4.40 -7.04 -10.36
N LEU A 285 3.51 -7.18 -11.34
CA LEU A 285 2.43 -6.21 -11.63
C LEU A 285 1.05 -6.86 -11.65
N HIS A 286 0.90 -8.11 -11.23
CA HIS A 286 -0.38 -8.82 -11.26
C HIS A 286 -1.42 -8.12 -10.39
N LYS A 287 -1.13 -7.90 -9.09
CA LYS A 287 -2.05 -7.19 -8.18
C LYS A 287 -2.34 -5.77 -8.68
N LEU A 288 -1.32 -5.07 -9.18
CA LEU A 288 -1.45 -3.72 -9.73
C LEU A 288 -2.28 -3.66 -11.01
N SER A 289 -2.18 -4.67 -11.86
CA SER A 289 -3.00 -4.80 -13.07
C SER A 289 -4.46 -5.05 -12.71
N GLU A 290 -4.75 -5.89 -11.71
CA GLU A 290 -6.12 -6.08 -11.23
C GLU A 290 -6.70 -4.79 -10.63
N PHE A 291 -5.92 -4.03 -9.87
CA PHE A 291 -6.32 -2.70 -9.41
C PHE A 291 -6.60 -1.74 -10.57
N CYS A 292 -5.68 -1.62 -11.53
CA CYS A 292 -5.83 -0.72 -12.68
C CYS A 292 -7.01 -1.14 -13.58
N GLN A 293 -7.30 -2.44 -13.69
CA GLN A 293 -8.47 -2.96 -14.40
C GLN A 293 -9.76 -2.47 -13.73
N GLN A 294 -9.87 -2.55 -12.41
CA GLN A 294 -11.04 -2.05 -11.69
C GLN A 294 -11.23 -0.53 -11.84
N VAL A 295 -10.13 0.24 -11.81
CA VAL A 295 -10.18 1.69 -12.09
C VAL A 295 -10.63 1.95 -13.54
N LEU A 296 -10.12 1.20 -14.51
CA LEU A 296 -10.53 1.30 -15.91
C LEU A 296 -12.03 1.01 -16.08
N ASP A 297 -12.52 -0.06 -15.47
CA ASP A 297 -13.93 -0.46 -15.55
C ASP A 297 -14.84 0.59 -14.89
N TRP A 298 -14.41 1.18 -13.77
CA TRP A 298 -15.12 2.31 -13.15
C TRP A 298 -15.20 3.52 -14.09
N VAL A 299 -14.06 3.96 -14.64
CA VAL A 299 -13.99 5.21 -15.41
C VAL A 299 -14.65 5.08 -16.77
N VAL A 300 -14.41 3.97 -17.49
CA VAL A 300 -14.86 3.77 -18.87
C VAL A 300 -16.24 3.13 -18.92
N ARG A 301 -16.50 2.12 -18.07
CA ARG A 301 -17.73 1.30 -18.13
C ARG A 301 -18.75 1.67 -17.05
N ARG A 302 -18.39 2.57 -16.11
CA ARG A 302 -19.20 2.92 -14.93
C ARG A 302 -19.56 1.69 -14.10
N GLN A 303 -18.68 0.69 -14.10
CA GLN A 303 -18.88 -0.56 -13.38
C GLN A 303 -18.20 -0.44 -11.99
N PRO A 304 -18.95 -0.59 -10.89
CA PRO A 304 -18.36 -0.62 -9.55
C PRO A 304 -17.45 -1.84 -9.37
N PRO A 305 -16.36 -1.71 -8.60
CA PRO A 305 -15.53 -2.86 -8.24
C PRO A 305 -16.31 -3.82 -7.32
N PRO A 306 -15.97 -5.12 -7.30
CA PRO A 306 -16.61 -6.10 -6.40
C PRO A 306 -16.49 -5.75 -4.91
N HIS A 307 -15.38 -5.09 -4.55
CA HIS A 307 -15.17 -4.49 -3.24
C HIS A 307 -14.83 -3.01 -3.43
N PRO A 308 -15.33 -2.11 -2.57
CA PRO A 308 -15.02 -0.70 -2.67
C PRO A 308 -13.51 -0.42 -2.71
N PHE A 309 -13.10 0.56 -3.53
CA PHE A 309 -11.76 1.11 -3.48
C PHE A 309 -11.44 1.62 -2.07
N ALA A 310 -10.14 1.74 -1.74
CA ALA A 310 -9.72 2.50 -0.58
C ALA A 310 -10.03 3.98 -0.84
N SER A 311 -11.17 4.43 -0.32
CA SER A 311 -11.73 5.76 -0.58
C SER A 311 -10.86 6.87 0.04
N LEU A 312 -11.19 8.13 -0.24
CA LEU A 312 -10.50 9.25 0.38
C LEU A 312 -10.67 9.23 1.90
N ASP A 313 -11.87 8.89 2.39
CA ASP A 313 -12.14 8.78 3.82
C ASP A 313 -11.31 7.64 4.45
N ASP A 314 -11.27 6.46 3.82
CA ASP A 314 -10.40 5.36 4.27
C ASP A 314 -8.93 5.79 4.32
N ALA A 315 -8.47 6.53 3.31
CA ALA A 315 -7.10 7.01 3.22
C ALA A 315 -6.77 8.03 4.31
N VAL A 316 -7.70 8.93 4.64
CA VAL A 316 -7.55 9.91 5.72
C VAL A 316 -7.51 9.22 7.08
N GLU A 317 -8.47 8.33 7.37
CA GLU A 317 -8.49 7.58 8.63
C GLU A 317 -7.23 6.74 8.82
N LEU A 318 -6.76 6.09 7.74
CA LEU A 318 -5.53 5.31 7.77
C LEU A 318 -4.32 6.23 7.95
N GLN A 319 -4.29 7.40 7.31
CA GLN A 319 -3.23 8.38 7.52
C GLN A 319 -3.20 8.90 8.96
N GLU A 320 -4.35 9.20 9.57
CA GLU A 320 -4.43 9.59 10.98
C GLU A 320 -3.86 8.51 11.91
N LEU A 321 -4.11 7.23 11.60
CA LEU A 321 -3.51 6.11 12.32
C LEU A 321 -1.97 6.11 12.17
N LEU A 322 -1.45 6.33 10.96
CA LEU A 322 -0.01 6.46 10.73
C LEU A 322 0.59 7.64 11.48
N ASN A 323 -0.11 8.77 11.51
CA ASN A 323 0.27 9.95 12.27
C ASN A 323 0.38 9.60 13.76
N GLN A 324 -0.59 8.86 14.31
CA GLN A 324 -0.53 8.41 15.71
C GLN A 324 0.68 7.52 15.98
N LEU A 325 1.04 6.61 15.07
CA LEU A 325 2.24 5.77 15.24
C LEU A 325 3.51 6.61 15.29
N GLU A 326 3.67 7.58 14.37
CA GLU A 326 4.86 8.46 14.35
C GLU A 326 4.98 9.28 15.63
N HIS A 327 3.89 9.88 16.10
CA HIS A 327 3.89 10.79 17.25
C HIS A 327 3.95 10.08 18.61
N ARG A 328 3.39 8.87 18.71
CA ARG A 328 3.33 8.10 19.97
C ARG A 328 4.51 7.15 20.16
N ALA A 329 5.33 6.93 19.13
CA ALA A 329 6.46 6.01 19.21
C ALA A 329 7.45 6.43 20.30
N LEU A 330 7.61 5.58 21.32
CA LEU A 330 8.67 5.71 22.30
C LEU A 330 9.96 5.17 21.71
N THR A 331 10.97 6.03 21.56
CA THR A 331 12.21 5.70 20.88
C THR A 331 13.45 5.95 21.76
N PRO A 332 14.45 5.06 21.77
CA PRO A 332 15.77 5.37 22.32
C PRO A 332 16.50 6.40 21.43
N ALA A 333 17.77 6.67 21.75
CA ALA A 333 18.64 7.46 20.87
C ALA A 333 18.74 6.81 19.47
N ALA A 334 18.77 7.65 18.43
CA ALA A 334 18.76 7.17 17.05
C ALA A 334 19.99 6.31 16.72
N ALA A 335 19.76 5.19 16.04
CA ALA A 335 20.82 4.33 15.51
C ALA A 335 21.53 5.02 14.33
N ARG A 336 22.81 4.66 14.14
CA ARG A 336 23.66 5.20 13.06
C ARG A 336 24.24 4.07 12.22
N TYR A 337 23.69 3.90 11.02
CA TYR A 337 24.21 3.02 9.98
C TYR A 337 25.31 3.73 9.17
N ASN A 338 25.20 5.04 8.95
CA ASN A 338 26.16 5.80 8.16
C ASN A 338 27.16 6.54 9.07
N ARG A 339 28.37 5.97 9.23
CA ARG A 339 29.44 6.56 10.06
C ARG A 339 30.48 7.37 9.28
N GLY A 340 30.52 7.22 7.96
CA GLY A 340 31.46 7.92 7.08
C GLY A 340 30.98 9.32 6.67
N ALA A 341 31.88 10.11 6.07
CA ALA A 341 31.53 11.42 5.51
C ALA A 341 30.59 11.33 4.29
N GLN A 342 30.53 10.17 3.64
CA GLN A 342 29.67 9.89 2.50
C GLN A 342 28.80 8.66 2.77
N ARG A 343 27.53 8.73 2.37
CA ARG A 343 26.58 7.62 2.37
C ARG A 343 26.80 6.77 1.12
N ALA A 344 26.97 5.46 1.29
CA ALA A 344 26.92 4.55 0.15
C ALA A 344 25.45 4.41 -0.26
N LEU A 345 25.07 4.81 -1.48
CA LEU A 345 23.70 4.71 -1.96
C LEU A 345 23.54 3.54 -2.93
N LEU A 346 22.36 2.93 -2.92
CA LEU A 346 21.95 2.02 -3.99
C LEU A 346 21.87 2.80 -5.32
N VAL A 347 22.24 2.13 -6.41
CA VAL A 347 22.28 2.73 -7.75
C VAL A 347 20.86 3.08 -8.20
N GLU A 348 20.67 4.29 -8.75
CA GLU A 348 19.40 4.68 -9.35
C GLU A 348 19.08 3.74 -10.53
N GLY A 349 17.97 3.01 -10.43
CA GLY A 349 17.57 2.02 -11.43
C GLY A 349 18.04 0.58 -11.17
N SER A 350 18.71 0.30 -10.03
CA SER A 350 18.88 -1.08 -9.56
C SER A 350 17.52 -1.77 -9.41
N ASP A 351 17.48 -3.09 -9.56
CA ASP A 351 16.26 -3.87 -9.31
C ASP A 351 15.79 -3.68 -7.85
N LEU A 352 14.76 -2.86 -7.67
CA LEU A 352 14.19 -2.54 -6.36
C LEU A 352 13.35 -3.70 -5.80
N GLU A 353 13.10 -4.73 -6.61
CA GLU A 353 12.41 -5.95 -6.19
C GLU A 353 13.32 -6.86 -5.34
N SER A 354 14.64 -6.60 -5.41
CA SER A 354 15.68 -7.21 -4.58
C SER A 354 15.87 -6.55 -3.19
N LEU A 355 15.12 -5.49 -2.88
CA LEU A 355 15.08 -4.88 -1.55
C LEU A 355 14.39 -5.84 -0.56
N GLY A 356 15.16 -6.82 -0.09
CA GLY A 356 14.75 -7.86 0.87
C GLY A 356 13.97 -9.00 0.23
#